data_AF-A0A968UH26-F1
#
_entry.id   AF-A0A968UH26-F1
#
_cell.length_a   1.000
_cell.length_b   1.000
_cell.length_c   1.000
_cell.angle_alpha   90.00
_cell.angle_beta   90.00
_cell.angle_gamma   90.00
#
_symmetry.space_group_name_H-M   'P 1'
#
loop_
_entity.id
_entity.type
_entity.pdbx_description
1 polymer ?
#
loop_
_entity_poly.entity_id
_entity_poly.type
_entity_poly.pdbx_seq_one_letter_code
_entity_poly.pdbx_strand_id
1 'polypeptide(L)' 'MPFRAREVIAKLCRAGFEIKRQSGSHIVLRHPDGRQTYVPFHTGDVPEGTLRSILKQANLTLSEFREF' A
#
# COMPACT_ATOMS: atom_id res chain seq x y z
N MET A 1 3.22 10.17 11.08
CA MET A 1 3.77 8.98 11.75
C MET A 1 4.15 7.98 10.67
N PRO A 2 5.29 7.30 10.82
CA PRO A 2 5.69 6.26 9.87
C PRO A 2 4.74 5.06 9.95
N PHE A 3 4.47 4.45 8.80
CA PHE A 3 3.69 3.21 8.71
C PHE A 3 4.63 2.06 8.36
N ARG A 4 4.45 0.89 8.98
CA ARG A 4 5.20 -0.31 8.58
C ARG A 4 4.63 -0.92 7.31
N ALA A 5 5.46 -1.60 6.52
CA ALA A 5 5.04 -2.28 5.30
C ALA A 5 3.78 -3.15 5.49
N ARG A 6 3.75 -3.95 6.57
CA ARG A 6 2.60 -4.82 6.91
C ARG A 6 1.32 -4.03 7.18
N GLU A 7 1.44 -2.87 7.82
CA GLU A 7 0.30 -2.01 8.13
C GLU A 7 -0.27 -1.38 6.84
N VAL A 8 0.60 -0.88 5.96
CA VAL A 8 0.19 -0.36 4.65
C VAL A 8 -0.54 -1.43 3.83
N ILE A 9 0.01 -2.65 3.79
CA ILE A 9 -0.63 -3.78 3.09
C ILE A 9 -2.01 -4.08 3.69
N ALA A 10 -2.13 -4.18 5.02
CA ALA A 10 -3.40 -4.48 5.68
C ALA A 10 -4.47 -3.40 5.41
N LYS A 11 -4.10 -2.13 5.49
CA LYS A 11 -5.00 -0.99 5.20
C LYS A 11 -5.43 -0.98 3.73
N LEU A 12 -4.52 -1.24 2.79
CA LEU A 12 -4.87 -1.38 1.37
C LEU A 12 -5.83 -2.55 1.13
N CYS A 13 -5.64 -3.69 1.81
CA CYS A 13 -6.57 -4.81 1.73
C CYS A 13 -7.97 -4.44 2.23
N ARG A 14 -8.08 -3.67 3.32
CA ARG A 14 -9.35 -3.13 3.82
C ARG A 14 -9.99 -2.14 2.84
N ALA A 15 -9.18 -1.41 2.08
CA ALA A 15 -9.62 -0.55 0.98
C ALA A 15 -10.01 -1.32 -0.30
N GLY A 16 -10.07 -2.66 -0.25
CA GLY A 16 -10.50 -3.52 -1.36
C GLY A 16 -9.39 -3.98 -2.30
N PHE A 17 -8.12 -3.72 -1.99
CA PHE A 17 -7.01 -4.25 -2.77
C PHE A 17 -6.75 -5.73 -2.43
N GLU A 18 -6.26 -6.48 -3.40
CA GLU A 18 -5.86 -7.87 -3.21
C GLU A 18 -4.36 -8.02 -3.46
N ILE A 19 -3.70 -8.83 -2.63
CA ILE A 19 -2.32 -9.25 -2.88
C ILE A 19 -2.32 -10.15 -4.11
N LYS A 20 -1.65 -9.72 -5.18
CA LYS A 20 -1.55 -10.52 -6.41
C LYS A 20 -0.32 -11.39 -6.43
N ARG A 21 0.84 -10.84 -6.08
CA ARG A 21 2.11 -11.57 -6.01
C ARG A 21 3.17 -10.78 -5.25
N GLN A 22 4.25 -11.46 -4.92
CA GLN A 22 5.50 -10.83 -4.51
C GLN A 22 6.48 -10.78 -5.69
N SER A 23 7.22 -9.68 -5.81
CA SER A 23 8.27 -9.49 -6.80
C SER A 23 9.52 -8.98 -6.08
N GLY A 24 10.45 -9.89 -5.77
CA GLY A 24 11.59 -9.57 -4.89
C GLY A 24 11.11 -9.06 -3.53
N SER A 25 11.61 -7.89 -3.12
CA SER A 25 11.23 -7.24 -1.85
C SER A 25 9.95 -6.43 -1.92
N HIS A 26 9.10 -6.57 -2.95
CA HIS A 26 7.87 -5.80 -3.09
C HIS A 26 6.64 -6.70 -3.18
N ILE A 27 5.55 -6.27 -2.54
CA ILE A 27 4.22 -6.88 -2.67
C ILE A 27 3.43 -6.07 -3.69
N VAL A 28 2.90 -6.75 -4.70
CA VAL A 28 2.02 -6.16 -5.71
C VAL A 28 0.59 -6.31 -5.24
N LEU A 29 -0.10 -5.18 -5.06
CA LEU A 29 -1.52 -5.13 -4.73
C LEU A 29 -2.32 -4.56 -5.89
N ARG A 30 -3.46 -5.18 -6.20
CA ARG A 30 -4.36 -4.73 -7.26
C ARG A 30 -5.81 -4.73 -6.78
N HIS A 31 -6.51 -3.66 -7.08
CA HIS A 31 -7.95 -3.54 -6.83
C HIS A 31 -8.73 -4.05 -8.06
N PRO A 32 -9.94 -4.65 -7.87
CA PRO A 32 -10.77 -5.15 -8.97
C PRO A 32 -11.09 -4.12 -10.07
N ASP A 33 -11.16 -2.84 -9.72
CA ASP A 33 -11.37 -1.72 -10.67
C ASP A 33 -10.17 -1.38 -11.56
N GLY A 34 -9.03 -2.06 -11.39
CA GLY A 34 -7.83 -1.90 -12.20
C GLY A 34 -6.71 -1.08 -11.56
N ARG A 35 -6.91 -0.44 -10.39
CA ARG A 35 -5.83 0.24 -9.67
C ARG A 35 -4.78 -0.77 -9.20
N GLN A 36 -3.50 -0.38 -9.25
CA GLN A 36 -2.39 -1.23 -8.83
C GLN A 36 -1.30 -0.42 -8.13
N THR A 37 -0.75 -0.95 -7.04
CA THR A 37 0.37 -0.35 -6.32
C THR A 37 1.38 -1.41 -5.87
N TYR A 38 2.56 -0.95 -5.48
CA TYR A 38 3.68 -1.76 -5.04
C TYR A 38 4.10 -1.30 -3.65
N VAL A 39 4.05 -2.19 -2.67
CA VAL A 39 4.48 -1.89 -1.30
C VAL A 39 5.83 -2.57 -1.04
N PRO A 40 6.87 -1.82 -0.65
CA PRO A 40 8.13 -2.44 -0.24
C PRO A 40 7.89 -3.25 1.04
N PHE A 41 8.45 -4.45 1.10
CA PHE A 41 8.27 -5.41 2.18
C PHE A 41 9.61 -5.68 2.87
N HIS A 42 9.95 -4.80 3.81
CA HIS A 42 11.06 -4.93 4.73
C HIS A 42 10.61 -4.59 6.17
N THR A 43 11.48 -4.81 7.15
CA THR A 43 11.19 -4.64 8.59
C THR A 43 11.07 -3.19 9.04
N GLY A 44 11.47 -2.24 8.18
CA GLY A 44 11.49 -0.81 8.48
C GLY A 44 10.18 -0.09 8.13
N ASP A 45 10.18 1.18 8.46
CA ASP A 45 9.10 2.10 8.12
C ASP A 45 9.09 2.40 6.62
N VAL A 46 7.90 2.57 6.06
CA VAL A 46 7.71 3.06 4.69
C VAL A 46 8.01 4.56 4.68
N PRO A 47 9.00 5.04 3.91
CA PRO A 47 9.30 6.46 3.81
C PRO A 47 8.08 7.26 3.34
N GLU A 48 7.94 8.49 3.80
CA GLU A 48 6.77 9.31 3.48
C GLU A 48 6.56 9.50 1.97
N GLY A 49 7.64 9.73 1.21
CA GLY A 49 7.55 9.84 -0.25
C GLY A 49 7.08 8.55 -0.93
N THR A 50 7.47 7.39 -0.40
CA THR A 50 7.02 6.08 -0.85
C THR A 50 5.54 5.88 -0.54
N LEU A 51 5.12 6.21 0.69
CA LEU A 51 3.70 6.17 1.07
C LEU A 51 2.86 7.07 0.17
N ARG A 52 3.27 8.31 -0.07
CA ARG A 52 2.57 9.24 -0.99
C ARG A 52 2.44 8.67 -2.40
N SER A 53 3.49 8.02 -2.90
CA SER A 53 3.47 7.35 -4.21
C SER A 53 2.49 6.18 -4.25
N ILE A 54 2.46 5.36 -3.19
CA ILE A 54 1.51 4.26 -3.02
C ILE A 54 0.07 4.79 -3.03
N LEU A 55 -0.21 5.82 -2.23
CA LEU A 55 -1.54 6.42 -2.12
C LEU A 55 -2.00 7.03 -3.44
N LYS A 56 -1.10 7.70 -4.17
CA LYS A 56 -1.38 8.22 -5.52
C LYS A 56 -1.74 7.11 -6.51
N GLN A 57 -1.00 6.01 -6.51
CA GLN A 57 -1.29 4.84 -7.35
C GLN A 57 -2.59 4.13 -6.96
N ALA A 58 -2.87 4.09 -5.65
CA ALA A 58 -4.09 3.52 -5.09
C ALA A 58 -5.30 4.46 -5.22
N ASN A 59 -5.11 5.70 -5.70
CA ASN A 59 -6.12 6.75 -5.73
C ASN A 59 -6.83 6.92 -4.37
N LEU A 60 -6.03 6.99 -3.30
CA LEU A 60 -6.49 7.21 -1.92
C LEU A 60 -5.87 8.49 -1.38
N THR A 61 -6.67 9.25 -0.63
CA THR A 61 -6.15 10.33 0.22
C THR A 61 -5.51 9.76 1.48
N LEU A 62 -4.65 10.55 2.13
CA LEU A 62 -4.07 10.16 3.42
C LEU A 62 -5.14 10.00 4.50
N SER A 63 -6.22 10.78 4.42
CA SER A 63 -7.34 10.68 5.35
C SER A 63 -8.08 9.35 5.20
N GLU A 64 -8.50 8.99 3.98
CA GLU A 64 -9.13 7.68 3.72
C GLU A 64 -8.22 6.52 4.16
N PHE A 65 -6.93 6.61 3.85
CA PHE A 65 -5.95 5.60 4.26
C PHE A 65 -5.83 5.42 5.79
N ARG A 66 -6.02 6.50 6.56
CA ARG A 66 -5.95 6.43 8.03
C ARG A 66 -7.17 5.74 8.64
N GLU A 67 -8.33 5.85 8.00
CA GLU A 67 -9.58 5.26 8.46
C GLU A 67 -9.69 3.75 8.19
N PHE A 68 -9.01 3.24 7.15
CA PHE A 68 -8.88 1.80 6.93
C PHE A 68 -8.06 1.12 8.02
#